data_AF-A0A7Y4H2I8-F1
#
_entry.id   AF-A0A7Y4H2I8-F1
#
_cell.length_a   1.000
_cell.length_b   1.000
_cell.length_c   1.000
_cell.angle_alpha   90.00
_cell.angle_beta   90.00
_cell.angle_gamma   90.00
#
_symmetry.space_group_name_H-M   'P 1'
#
loop_
_entity.id
_entity.type
_entity.pdbx_description
1 polymer ?
#
loop_
_entity_poly.entity_id
_entity_poly.type
_entity_poly.pdbx_seq_one_letter_code
_entity_poly.pdbx_strand_id
1 'polypeptide(L)'
;MANFYLDLAKQILELTKRPLSAREMIDLARKGNLIPQKYASAKTPHKTIHARLAESIRYEGSKSPFYRFARGKFGLKSNLLDMEYRQRYAQEFKAPIRRKEISNETILCIPRTDLSIDGNDGFFATSTYQGILNDESLKYCPRKTAEKDVTIKQIVTYVAVLKERQVLCYERGSYSASGKEFIGSKSIGFGGHVSSDDFDLFSTDGRGVVSNAWRELREELNLTDKQIVGRGPTVVGIINDTTTQEGQKHIAVAMVVWCNPADDITKGELEIKNLHWKSIRALPNDLLEFEAWSKTFLRYLVQHLDSIFNAYRQTNILFSDQ
;
A
#
# COMPACT_ATOMS: atom_id res chain seq x y z
N MET A 1 23.79 -25.42 -2.70
CA MET A 1 22.88 -26.58 -2.78
C MET A 1 21.73 -26.21 -3.71
N ALA A 2 21.52 -26.97 -4.79
CA ALA A 2 20.44 -26.72 -5.75
C ALA A 2 19.07 -26.88 -5.06
N ASN A 3 18.19 -25.90 -5.25
CA ASN A 3 16.87 -25.90 -4.64
C ASN A 3 15.94 -26.77 -5.50
N PHE A 4 15.70 -28.00 -5.05
CA PHE A 4 14.83 -28.97 -5.74
C PHE A 4 13.54 -28.36 -6.31
N TYR A 5 12.88 -27.47 -5.56
CA TYR A 5 11.62 -26.85 -6.01
C TYR A 5 11.81 -25.89 -7.19
N LEU A 6 12.94 -25.19 -7.27
CA LEU A 6 13.27 -24.34 -8.41
C LEU A 6 13.63 -25.17 -9.63
N ASP A 7 14.39 -26.25 -9.46
CA ASP A 7 14.73 -27.16 -10.56
C ASP A 7 13.47 -27.82 -11.13
N LEU A 8 12.57 -28.27 -10.25
CA LEU A 8 11.27 -28.81 -10.62
C LEU A 8 10.42 -27.76 -11.37
N ALA A 9 10.36 -26.52 -10.86
CA ALA A 9 9.62 -25.45 -11.52
C ALA A 9 10.17 -25.16 -12.93
N LYS A 10 11.50 -25.10 -13.06
CA LYS A 10 12.19 -24.91 -14.34
C LYS A 10 11.81 -26.00 -15.32
N GLN A 11 11.97 -27.27 -14.93
CA GLN A 11 11.65 -28.41 -15.78
C GLN A 11 10.19 -28.39 -16.26
N ILE A 12 9.24 -28.11 -15.36
CA ILE A 12 7.81 -28.04 -15.72
C ILE A 12 7.52 -26.88 -16.68
N LEU A 13 8.11 -25.71 -16.46
CA LEU A 13 7.93 -24.55 -17.34
C LEU A 13 8.61 -24.72 -18.71
N GLU A 14 9.72 -25.45 -18.77
CA GLU A 14 10.37 -25.84 -20.03
C GLU A 14 9.47 -26.78 -20.83
N LEU A 15 8.88 -27.79 -20.19
CA LEU A 15 8.01 -28.76 -20.85
C LEU A 15 6.68 -28.17 -21.31
N THR A 16 6.07 -27.30 -20.50
CA THR A 16 4.69 -26.83 -20.76
C THR A 16 4.63 -25.61 -21.65
N LYS A 17 5.74 -24.89 -21.83
CA LYS A 17 5.85 -23.67 -22.64
C LYS A 17 4.69 -22.69 -22.41
N ARG A 18 4.26 -22.52 -21.15
CA ARG A 18 3.30 -21.48 -20.73
C ARG A 18 3.50 -21.09 -19.26
N PRO A 19 3.11 -19.88 -18.83
CA PRO A 19 3.15 -19.50 -17.42
C PRO A 19 2.15 -20.32 -16.59
N LEU A 20 2.56 -20.76 -15.41
CA LEU A 20 1.77 -21.62 -14.53
C LEU A 20 1.75 -21.10 -13.09
N SER A 21 0.69 -21.43 -12.37
CA SER A 21 0.67 -21.29 -10.92
C SER A 21 1.44 -22.42 -10.23
N ALA A 22 1.87 -22.15 -9.01
CA ALA A 22 2.53 -23.13 -8.16
C ALA A 22 1.72 -24.42 -7.94
N ARG A 23 0.38 -24.32 -7.95
CA ARG A 23 -0.50 -25.47 -7.81
C ARG A 23 -0.49 -26.32 -9.08
N GLU A 24 -0.66 -25.68 -10.24
CA GLU A 24 -0.57 -26.35 -11.55
C GLU A 24 0.78 -27.03 -11.75
N MET A 25 1.89 -26.41 -11.33
CA MET A 25 3.22 -27.03 -11.42
C MET A 25 3.32 -28.33 -10.61
N ILE A 26 2.80 -28.34 -9.38
CA ILE A 26 2.79 -29.54 -8.54
C ILE A 26 1.87 -30.62 -9.10
N ASP A 27 0.69 -30.23 -9.61
CA ASP A 27 -0.26 -31.19 -10.19
C ASP A 27 0.32 -31.87 -11.43
N LEU A 28 1.04 -31.13 -12.28
CA LEU A 28 1.77 -31.67 -13.42
C LEU A 28 2.96 -32.54 -13.00
N ALA A 29 3.72 -32.09 -12.00
CA ALA A 29 4.84 -32.87 -11.45
C ALA A 29 4.39 -34.22 -10.87
N ARG A 30 3.22 -34.26 -10.20
CA ARG A 30 2.61 -35.50 -9.71
C ARG A 30 2.19 -36.41 -10.85
N LYS A 31 1.50 -35.87 -11.86
CA LYS A 31 1.10 -36.65 -13.05
C LYS A 31 2.31 -37.23 -13.79
N GLY A 32 3.43 -36.51 -13.83
CA GLY A 32 4.67 -36.95 -14.46
C GLY A 32 5.60 -37.78 -13.57
N ASN A 33 5.22 -38.13 -12.33
CA ASN A 33 6.08 -38.81 -11.35
C ASN A 33 7.45 -38.12 -11.12
N LEU A 34 7.49 -36.78 -11.21
CA LEU A 34 8.70 -35.97 -11.10
C LEU A 34 9.04 -35.55 -9.65
N ILE A 35 8.21 -35.93 -8.68
CA ILE A 35 8.44 -35.61 -7.26
C ILE A 35 9.10 -36.82 -6.59
N PRO A 36 10.37 -36.72 -6.14
CA PRO A 36 11.05 -37.80 -5.42
C PRO A 36 10.32 -38.16 -4.12
N GLN A 37 10.41 -39.43 -3.72
CA GLN A 37 9.72 -39.96 -2.54
C GLN A 37 10.02 -39.18 -1.25
N LYS A 38 11.25 -38.67 -1.10
CA LYS A 38 11.66 -37.78 0.02
C LYS A 38 10.83 -36.50 0.18
N TYR A 39 10.18 -36.03 -0.90
CA TYR A 39 9.32 -34.83 -0.88
C TYR A 39 7.84 -35.16 -1.07
N ALA A 40 7.48 -36.44 -1.19
CA ALA A 40 6.11 -36.88 -1.44
C ALA A 40 5.18 -36.64 -0.24
N SER A 41 5.73 -36.60 0.99
CA SER A 41 5.00 -36.37 2.24
C SER A 41 4.77 -34.89 2.58
N ALA A 42 5.22 -33.95 1.74
CA ALA A 42 5.05 -32.53 1.99
C ALA A 42 3.55 -32.15 2.02
N LYS A 43 3.09 -31.51 3.12
CA LYS A 43 1.68 -31.13 3.29
C LYS A 43 1.20 -30.05 2.32
N THR A 44 2.05 -29.08 1.96
CA THR A 44 1.68 -27.95 1.07
C THR A 44 2.80 -27.58 0.08
N PRO A 45 3.22 -28.50 -0.81
CA PRO A 45 4.36 -28.31 -1.71
C PRO A 45 4.16 -27.12 -2.68
N HIS A 46 2.92 -26.80 -3.03
CA HIS A 46 2.58 -25.64 -3.85
C HIS A 46 2.84 -24.29 -3.13
N LYS A 47 2.77 -24.22 -1.79
CA LYS A 47 3.15 -23.00 -1.05
C LYS A 47 4.67 -22.83 -1.06
N THR A 48 5.41 -23.92 -0.91
CA THR A 48 6.88 -23.92 -0.94
C THR A 48 7.42 -23.50 -2.29
N ILE A 49 6.94 -24.09 -3.39
CA ILE A 49 7.40 -23.73 -4.75
C ILE A 49 7.05 -22.26 -5.07
N HIS A 50 5.88 -21.77 -4.66
CA HIS A 50 5.52 -20.35 -4.81
C HIS A 50 6.51 -19.45 -4.07
N ALA A 51 6.80 -19.75 -2.80
CA ALA A 51 7.71 -18.96 -1.99
C ALA A 51 9.12 -18.94 -2.60
N ARG A 52 9.63 -20.11 -3.05
CA ARG A 52 10.96 -20.20 -3.68
C ARG A 52 11.05 -19.46 -5.01
N LEU A 53 10.04 -19.56 -5.87
CA LEU A 53 9.98 -18.79 -7.12
C LEU A 53 9.94 -17.28 -6.85
N ALA A 54 9.14 -16.86 -5.87
CA ALA A 54 9.08 -15.47 -5.46
C ALA A 54 10.42 -14.97 -4.88
N GLU A 55 11.10 -15.78 -4.06
CA GLU A 55 12.45 -15.49 -3.54
C GLU A 55 13.48 -15.38 -4.67
N SER A 56 13.54 -16.33 -5.60
CA SER A 56 14.49 -16.30 -6.72
C SER A 56 14.30 -15.06 -7.59
N ILE A 57 13.06 -14.76 -8.00
CA ILE A 57 12.77 -13.56 -8.79
C ILE A 57 13.14 -12.28 -8.01
N ARG A 58 12.92 -12.27 -6.69
CA ARG A 58 13.21 -11.12 -5.84
C ARG A 58 14.71 -10.88 -5.64
N TYR A 59 15.47 -11.91 -5.27
CA TYR A 59 16.88 -11.77 -4.90
C TYR A 59 17.82 -11.77 -6.11
N GLU A 60 17.48 -12.51 -7.17
CA GLU A 60 18.32 -12.60 -8.36
C GLU A 60 17.89 -11.59 -9.44
N GLY A 61 16.68 -11.03 -9.35
CA GLY A 61 16.17 -9.98 -10.24
C GLY A 61 16.26 -10.36 -11.73
N SER A 62 16.98 -9.56 -12.51
CA SER A 62 17.22 -9.82 -13.93
C SER A 62 17.97 -11.13 -14.17
N LYS A 63 18.78 -11.61 -13.21
CA LYS A 63 19.52 -12.88 -13.29
C LYS A 63 18.67 -14.11 -12.99
N SER A 64 17.49 -13.96 -12.36
CA SER A 64 16.59 -15.09 -12.12
C SER A 64 16.16 -15.69 -13.47
N PRO A 65 16.19 -17.02 -13.65
CA PRO A 65 15.67 -17.65 -14.86
C PRO A 65 14.15 -17.54 -14.98
N PHE A 66 13.47 -17.15 -13.90
CA PHE A 66 12.02 -17.01 -13.84
C PHE A 66 11.59 -15.55 -13.99
N TYR A 67 10.36 -15.36 -14.44
CA TYR A 67 9.67 -14.07 -14.40
C TYR A 67 8.24 -14.28 -13.92
N ARG A 68 7.60 -13.19 -13.48
CA ARG A 68 6.20 -13.22 -13.04
C ARG A 68 5.32 -12.75 -14.19
N PHE A 69 4.37 -13.59 -14.59
CA PHE A 69 3.44 -13.29 -15.69
C PHE A 69 2.14 -12.67 -15.18
N ALA A 70 1.63 -13.14 -14.03
CA ALA A 70 0.43 -12.61 -13.39
C ALA A 70 0.46 -12.91 -11.88
N ARG A 71 -0.57 -12.45 -11.13
CA ARG A 71 -0.73 -12.78 -9.72
C ARG A 71 -0.70 -14.31 -9.52
N GLY A 72 0.35 -14.78 -8.84
CA GLY A 72 0.58 -16.21 -8.58
C GLY A 72 0.94 -17.08 -9.78
N LYS A 73 1.21 -16.50 -10.97
CA LYS A 73 1.65 -17.23 -12.17
C LYS A 73 3.08 -16.83 -12.56
N PHE A 74 3.89 -17.83 -12.86
CA PHE A 74 5.31 -17.70 -13.13
C PHE A 74 5.65 -18.30 -14.50
N GLY A 75 6.59 -17.69 -15.21
CA GLY A 75 7.11 -18.17 -16.48
C GLY A 75 8.64 -18.28 -16.44
N LEU A 76 9.21 -18.81 -17.52
CA LEU A 76 10.65 -18.99 -17.68
C LEU A 76 11.19 -18.06 -18.76
N LYS A 77 12.24 -17.29 -18.46
CA LYS A 77 12.79 -16.28 -19.36
C LYS A 77 13.38 -16.88 -20.64
N SER A 78 13.93 -18.09 -20.59
CA SER A 78 14.42 -18.77 -21.80
C SER A 78 13.31 -19.04 -22.82
N ASN A 79 12.06 -19.20 -22.36
CA ASN A 79 10.92 -19.33 -23.27
C ASN A 79 10.58 -18.01 -24.00
N LEU A 80 11.00 -16.85 -23.48
CA LEU A 80 10.81 -15.55 -24.15
C LEU A 80 11.73 -15.35 -25.37
N LEU A 81 12.66 -16.27 -25.64
CA LEU A 81 13.44 -16.30 -26.88
C LEU A 81 12.60 -16.81 -28.07
N ASP A 82 11.55 -17.57 -27.79
CA ASP A 82 10.58 -18.00 -28.80
C ASP A 82 9.57 -16.88 -29.10
N MET A 83 9.40 -16.57 -30.39
CA MET A 83 8.58 -15.42 -30.83
C MET A 83 7.08 -15.62 -30.53
N GLU A 84 6.54 -16.83 -30.69
CA GLU A 84 5.13 -17.09 -30.39
C GLU A 84 4.85 -17.02 -28.89
N TYR A 85 5.76 -17.59 -28.09
CA TYR A 85 5.66 -17.50 -26.63
C TYR A 85 5.74 -16.06 -26.16
N ARG A 86 6.69 -15.28 -26.70
CA ARG A 86 6.85 -13.86 -26.38
C ARG A 86 5.58 -13.08 -26.71
N GLN A 87 5.01 -13.27 -27.89
CA GLN A 87 3.79 -12.55 -28.29
C GLN A 87 2.62 -12.81 -27.32
N ARG A 88 2.53 -14.01 -26.73
CA ARG A 88 1.44 -14.39 -25.82
C ARG A 88 1.72 -14.08 -24.35
N TYR A 89 2.99 -14.10 -23.92
CA TYR A 89 3.34 -14.13 -22.49
C TYR A 89 4.42 -13.13 -22.06
N ALA A 90 4.87 -12.22 -22.93
CA ALA A 90 5.91 -11.24 -22.58
C ALA A 90 5.46 -10.11 -21.65
N GLN A 91 4.17 -10.01 -21.32
CA GLN A 91 3.70 -9.03 -20.35
C GLN A 91 4.25 -9.41 -18.96
N GLU A 92 5.35 -8.79 -18.57
CA GLU A 92 5.98 -9.00 -17.27
C GLU A 92 5.18 -8.27 -16.19
N PHE A 93 4.55 -9.05 -15.32
CA PHE A 93 3.90 -8.53 -14.13
C PHE A 93 4.97 -8.22 -13.08
N LYS A 94 5.32 -6.94 -12.96
CA LYS A 94 6.15 -6.45 -11.85
C LYS A 94 5.34 -6.56 -10.56
N ALA A 95 5.62 -7.58 -9.75
CA ALA A 95 5.12 -7.58 -8.38
C ALA A 95 5.80 -6.41 -7.63
N PRO A 96 5.04 -5.51 -6.97
CA PRO A 96 5.65 -4.44 -6.20
C PRO A 96 6.61 -5.04 -5.16
N ILE A 97 7.87 -4.62 -5.24
CA ILE A 97 8.91 -4.91 -4.27
C ILE A 97 8.65 -3.97 -3.10
N ARG A 98 8.23 -4.47 -1.94
CA ARG A 98 8.18 -3.63 -0.73
C ARG A 98 8.70 -4.38 0.49
N ARG A 99 10.00 -4.32 0.66
CA ARG A 99 10.51 -3.73 1.90
C ARG A 99 10.64 -2.25 1.56
N LYS A 100 10.01 -1.36 2.34
CA LYS A 100 10.39 0.05 2.38
C LYS A 100 11.82 0.11 2.95
N GLU A 101 12.83 -0.26 2.15
CA GLU A 101 14.17 0.31 2.35
C GLU A 101 13.99 1.82 2.24
N ILE A 102 14.62 2.60 3.13
CA ILE A 102 14.59 4.07 3.04
C ILE A 102 15.10 4.42 1.65
N SER A 103 14.16 4.73 0.76
CA SER A 103 14.44 4.95 -0.64
C SER A 103 15.33 6.19 -0.74
N ASN A 104 16.05 6.35 -1.85
CA ASN A 104 16.79 7.59 -2.11
C ASN A 104 15.85 8.75 -2.50
N GLU A 105 14.57 8.69 -2.10
CA GLU A 105 13.58 9.70 -2.42
C GLU A 105 13.81 11.00 -1.65
N THR A 106 13.34 12.09 -2.24
CA THR A 106 13.23 13.40 -1.63
C THR A 106 11.79 13.66 -1.22
N ILE A 107 11.58 13.95 0.05
CA ILE A 107 10.26 14.05 0.68
C ILE A 107 9.92 15.48 1.08
N LEU A 108 8.65 15.83 1.03
CA LEU A 108 8.15 17.14 1.41
C LEU A 108 8.28 17.34 2.93
N CYS A 109 8.92 18.44 3.33
CA CYS A 109 9.21 18.78 4.72
C CYS A 109 8.92 20.25 4.97
N ILE A 110 8.53 20.57 6.21
CA ILE A 110 8.37 21.93 6.72
C ILE A 110 9.27 22.14 7.96
N PRO A 111 9.95 23.28 8.12
CA PRO A 111 10.60 23.62 9.38
C PRO A 111 9.59 23.73 10.51
N ARG A 112 9.93 23.22 11.70
CA ARG A 112 9.03 23.31 12.86
C ARG A 112 8.70 24.74 13.27
N THR A 113 9.65 25.66 13.11
CA THR A 113 9.47 27.07 13.41
C THR A 113 8.36 27.72 12.59
N ASP A 114 8.09 27.15 11.42
CA ASP A 114 7.15 27.69 10.44
C ASP A 114 5.82 26.89 10.47
N LEU A 115 5.78 25.81 11.26
CA LEU A 115 4.59 24.98 11.45
C LEU A 115 3.74 25.50 12.62
N SER A 116 2.65 26.21 12.29
CA SER A 116 1.72 26.79 13.29
C SER A 116 1.12 25.82 14.31
N ILE A 117 1.07 24.53 13.98
CA ILE A 117 0.53 23.47 14.84
C ILE A 117 1.60 22.65 15.56
N ASP A 118 2.89 23.01 15.45
CA ASP A 118 3.96 22.27 16.13
C ASP A 118 3.71 22.27 17.65
N GLY A 119 3.99 21.12 18.28
CA GLY A 119 3.72 20.91 19.71
C GLY A 119 2.23 20.74 20.10
N ASN A 120 1.27 20.95 19.19
CA ASN A 120 -0.15 20.79 19.46
C ASN A 120 -0.67 19.47 18.88
N ASP A 121 -1.14 18.58 19.75
CA ASP A 121 -1.67 17.28 19.35
C ASP A 121 -3.16 17.38 18.99
N GLY A 122 -3.57 16.76 17.90
CA GLY A 122 -4.98 16.66 17.53
C GLY A 122 -5.25 16.63 16.03
N PHE A 123 -6.52 16.87 15.71
CA PHE A 123 -7.00 17.04 14.34
C PHE A 123 -7.27 18.52 14.09
N PHE A 124 -6.76 19.05 13.00
CA PHE A 124 -6.90 20.46 12.60
C PHE A 124 -7.65 20.56 11.26
N ALA A 125 -8.37 21.65 11.09
CA ALA A 125 -9.25 21.84 9.94
C ALA A 125 -8.50 21.96 8.61
N THR A 126 -9.23 21.83 7.50
CA THR A 126 -8.70 22.00 6.14
C THR A 126 -8.07 23.37 5.90
N SER A 127 -8.50 24.42 6.59
CA SER A 127 -7.87 25.74 6.54
C SER A 127 -6.43 25.74 7.07
N THR A 128 -6.15 24.97 8.12
CA THR A 128 -4.78 24.77 8.63
C THR A 128 -3.91 24.06 7.60
N TYR A 129 -4.44 23.00 6.96
CA TYR A 129 -3.75 22.34 5.85
C TYR A 129 -3.43 23.31 4.71
N GLN A 130 -4.39 24.14 4.29
CA GLN A 130 -4.17 25.14 3.24
C GLN A 130 -3.09 26.15 3.62
N GLY A 131 -3.07 26.62 4.88
CA GLY A 131 -2.03 27.50 5.39
C GLY A 131 -0.64 26.86 5.29
N ILE A 132 -0.50 25.60 5.72
CA ILE A 132 0.76 24.85 5.64
C ILE A 132 1.19 24.64 4.19
N LEU A 133 0.27 24.25 3.31
CA LEU A 133 0.58 23.93 1.91
C LEU A 133 1.07 25.14 1.10
N ASN A 134 0.52 26.31 1.44
CA ASN A 134 0.88 27.60 0.82
C ASN A 134 2.13 28.23 1.45
N ASP A 135 2.70 27.63 2.50
CA ASP A 135 3.91 28.14 3.13
C ASP A 135 5.12 27.97 2.19
N GLU A 136 5.90 29.03 2.05
CA GLU A 136 7.09 29.05 1.18
C GLU A 136 8.26 28.25 1.75
N SER A 137 8.26 27.95 3.06
CA SER A 137 9.28 27.15 3.73
C SER A 137 9.21 25.65 3.40
N LEU A 138 8.10 25.19 2.80
CA LEU A 138 7.94 23.83 2.34
C LEU A 138 8.98 23.48 1.27
N LYS A 139 9.74 22.41 1.52
CA LYS A 139 10.81 21.97 0.64
C LYS A 139 10.93 20.47 0.58
N TYR A 140 11.40 19.96 -0.55
CA TYR A 140 11.76 18.56 -0.69
C TYR A 140 13.19 18.33 -0.20
N CYS A 141 13.34 17.41 0.75
CA CYS A 141 14.61 17.06 1.37
C CYS A 141 14.88 15.56 1.22
N PRO A 142 16.14 15.10 1.07
CA PRO A 142 16.44 13.68 1.06
C PRO A 142 15.93 12.98 2.33
N ARG A 143 15.13 11.92 2.17
CA ARG A 143 14.49 11.21 3.28
C ARG A 143 15.48 10.74 4.35
N LYS A 144 16.63 10.21 3.91
CA LYS A 144 17.71 9.75 4.80
C LYS A 144 18.23 10.83 5.74
N THR A 145 18.21 12.09 5.31
CA THR A 145 18.59 13.23 6.13
C THR A 145 17.42 13.67 7.01
N ALA A 146 16.23 13.77 6.43
CA ALA A 146 15.02 14.20 7.12
C ALA A 146 14.61 13.29 8.29
N GLU A 147 14.81 11.97 8.19
CA GLU A 147 14.51 11.02 9.28
C GLU A 147 15.38 11.21 10.54
N LYS A 148 16.51 11.91 10.40
CA LYS A 148 17.46 12.22 11.47
C LYS A 148 17.39 13.67 11.95
N ASP A 149 16.69 14.53 11.20
CA ASP A 149 16.59 15.95 11.49
C ASP A 149 15.35 16.22 12.35
N VAL A 150 15.59 16.62 13.60
CA VAL A 150 14.53 16.94 14.56
C VAL A 150 13.95 18.33 14.36
N THR A 151 14.55 19.18 13.53
CA THR A 151 14.13 20.58 13.32
C THR A 151 13.03 20.73 12.27
N ILE A 152 12.73 19.67 11.54
CA ILE A 152 11.71 19.64 10.49
C ILE A 152 10.64 18.59 10.82
N LYS A 153 9.47 18.79 10.22
CA LYS A 153 8.39 17.79 10.15
C LYS A 153 8.22 17.34 8.71
N GLN A 154 8.04 16.04 8.53
CA GLN A 154 7.84 15.39 7.24
C GLN A 154 6.34 15.29 6.93
N ILE A 155 5.93 15.67 5.72
CA ILE A 155 4.54 15.59 5.29
C ILE A 155 4.25 14.16 4.80
N VAL A 156 3.24 13.52 5.40
CA VAL A 156 2.73 12.22 4.96
C VAL A 156 1.25 12.32 4.64
N THR A 157 0.77 11.53 3.68
CA THR A 157 -0.67 11.33 3.52
C THR A 157 -1.17 10.24 4.46
N TYR A 158 -2.42 10.38 4.89
CA TYR A 158 -3.09 9.39 5.74
C TYR A 158 -4.56 9.28 5.33
N VAL A 159 -4.84 8.29 4.50
CA VAL A 159 -6.12 8.17 3.78
C VAL A 159 -7.00 7.10 4.42
N ALA A 160 -8.19 7.48 4.87
CA ALA A 160 -9.23 6.55 5.28
C ALA A 160 -10.07 6.14 4.06
N VAL A 161 -10.18 4.83 3.83
CA VAL A 161 -11.04 4.28 2.79
C VAL A 161 -12.42 4.00 3.38
N LEU A 162 -13.44 4.61 2.81
CA LEU A 162 -14.81 4.59 3.31
C LEU A 162 -15.74 3.83 2.37
N LYS A 163 -16.70 3.14 2.98
CA LYS A 163 -17.81 2.49 2.29
C LYS A 163 -19.04 2.60 3.18
N GLU A 164 -20.06 3.29 2.68
CA GLU A 164 -21.26 3.62 3.46
C GLU A 164 -20.95 4.29 4.82
N ARG A 165 -21.14 3.58 5.93
CA ARG A 165 -20.80 4.03 7.30
C ARG A 165 -19.74 3.13 7.93
N GLN A 166 -18.83 2.63 7.10
CA GLN A 166 -17.71 1.79 7.47
C GLN A 166 -16.40 2.40 6.98
N VAL A 167 -15.33 2.13 7.73
CA VAL A 167 -13.95 2.42 7.35
C VAL A 167 -13.20 1.10 7.16
N LEU A 168 -12.29 1.06 6.19
CA LEU A 168 -11.41 -0.07 6.01
C LEU A 168 -10.34 -0.07 7.11
N CYS A 169 -10.21 -1.21 7.80
CA CYS A 169 -9.32 -1.40 8.94
C CYS A 169 -8.36 -2.55 8.66
N TYR A 170 -7.14 -2.47 9.17
CA TYR A 170 -6.16 -3.54 9.10
C TYR A 170 -5.28 -3.57 10.35
N GLU A 171 -4.50 -4.64 10.50
CA GLU A 171 -3.44 -4.76 11.50
C GLU A 171 -2.08 -4.63 10.83
N ARG A 172 -1.19 -3.83 11.43
CA ARG A 172 0.17 -3.64 10.94
C ARG A 172 0.99 -4.90 11.23
N GLY A 173 1.52 -5.49 10.17
CA GLY A 173 2.34 -6.68 10.19
C GLY A 173 3.79 -6.39 10.56
N SER A 174 4.52 -7.45 10.90
CA SER A 174 5.94 -7.42 11.31
C SER A 174 6.94 -6.98 10.24
N TYR A 175 6.48 -6.61 9.04
CA TYR A 175 7.33 -6.21 7.92
C TYR A 175 7.41 -4.70 7.71
N SER A 176 6.68 -3.91 8.49
CA SER A 176 6.62 -2.46 8.33
C SER A 176 7.96 -1.75 8.48
N ALA A 177 8.22 -0.76 7.63
CA ALA A 177 9.34 0.18 7.81
C ALA A 177 9.17 1.08 9.04
N SER A 178 7.94 1.20 9.56
CA SER A 178 7.66 1.79 10.87
C SER A 178 8.27 0.91 11.98
N GLY A 179 8.82 1.55 13.01
CA GLY A 179 9.52 0.89 14.11
C GLY A 179 8.74 -0.26 14.76
N LYS A 180 9.45 -1.17 15.44
CA LYS A 180 8.90 -2.38 16.09
C LYS A 180 7.69 -2.12 17.01
N GLU A 181 7.50 -0.88 17.45
CA GLU A 181 6.44 -0.39 18.33
C GLU A 181 5.02 -0.52 17.73
N PHE A 182 4.88 -0.60 16.41
CA PHE A 182 3.58 -0.64 15.72
C PHE A 182 3.13 -2.04 15.29
N ILE A 183 3.94 -3.07 15.53
CA ILE A 183 3.62 -4.44 15.11
C ILE A 183 2.43 -4.96 15.93
N GLY A 184 1.32 -5.26 15.24
CA GLY A 184 0.08 -5.74 15.85
C GLY A 184 -0.95 -4.65 16.15
N SER A 185 -0.59 -3.37 16.04
CA SER A 185 -1.55 -2.27 16.19
C SER A 185 -2.52 -2.22 15.01
N LYS A 186 -3.78 -1.85 15.29
CA LYS A 186 -4.78 -1.60 14.26
C LYS A 186 -4.59 -0.23 13.62
N SER A 187 -4.82 -0.14 12.32
CA SER A 187 -4.83 1.12 11.58
C SER A 187 -6.02 1.21 10.62
N ILE A 188 -6.45 2.45 10.36
CA ILE A 188 -7.47 2.81 9.37
C ILE A 188 -6.93 3.70 8.25
N GLY A 189 -5.65 4.09 8.31
CA GLY A 189 -5.06 5.01 7.34
C GLY A 189 -4.04 4.32 6.46
N PHE A 190 -4.15 4.57 5.18
CA PHE A 190 -3.21 4.14 4.14
C PHE A 190 -2.42 5.35 3.67
N GLY A 191 -1.12 5.22 3.46
CA GLY A 191 -0.31 6.38 3.08
C GLY A 191 1.17 6.31 3.39
N GLY A 192 1.84 7.41 3.09
CA GLY A 192 3.29 7.53 3.20
C GLY A 192 3.79 8.93 2.91
N HIS A 193 5.10 9.05 2.80
CA HIS A 193 5.79 10.30 2.52
C HIS A 193 5.42 10.86 1.15
N VAL A 194 5.13 12.16 1.10
CA VAL A 194 4.96 12.89 -0.17
C VAL A 194 6.33 13.08 -0.81
N SER A 195 6.57 12.40 -1.94
CA SER A 195 7.82 12.48 -2.70
C SER A 195 7.79 13.64 -3.69
N SER A 196 8.95 14.15 -4.08
CA SER A 196 9.07 15.09 -5.21
C SER A 196 8.55 14.49 -6.51
N ASP A 197 8.62 13.17 -6.66
CA ASP A 197 8.12 12.46 -7.85
C ASP A 197 6.59 12.41 -7.88
N ASP A 198 5.92 12.71 -6.76
CA ASP A 198 4.46 12.85 -6.71
C ASP A 198 4.00 14.21 -7.25
N PHE A 199 4.90 15.18 -7.39
CA PHE A 199 4.61 16.49 -7.97
C PHE A 199 4.86 16.49 -9.48
N ASP A 200 3.77 16.57 -10.24
CA ASP A 200 3.77 16.61 -11.71
C ASP A 200 2.96 17.79 -12.27
N LEU A 201 2.96 17.93 -13.59
CA LEU A 201 2.22 19.00 -14.30
C LEU A 201 0.69 18.94 -14.07
N PHE A 202 0.16 17.84 -13.55
CA PHE A 202 -1.27 17.64 -13.29
C PHE A 202 -1.63 17.83 -11.82
N SER A 203 -0.65 18.08 -10.96
CA SER A 203 -0.83 18.25 -9.52
C SER A 203 -1.49 19.60 -9.23
N THR A 204 -2.80 19.57 -8.95
CA THR A 204 -3.60 20.78 -8.70
C THR A 204 -3.30 21.47 -7.37
N ASP A 205 -2.59 20.79 -6.47
CA ASP A 205 -2.24 21.26 -5.13
C ASP A 205 -0.83 21.89 -5.07
N GLY A 206 -0.10 21.91 -6.18
CA GLY A 206 1.24 22.48 -6.29
C GLY A 206 2.34 21.72 -5.54
N ARG A 207 2.02 20.59 -4.89
CA ARG A 207 2.94 19.85 -4.00
C ARG A 207 2.83 18.32 -4.11
N GLY A 208 1.94 17.79 -4.94
CA GLY A 208 1.81 16.34 -5.19
C GLY A 208 1.18 15.54 -4.05
N VAL A 209 0.47 16.18 -3.11
CA VAL A 209 -0.14 15.51 -1.95
C VAL A 209 -1.25 14.57 -2.38
N VAL A 210 -2.11 14.98 -3.31
CA VAL A 210 -3.19 14.12 -3.82
C VAL A 210 -2.63 12.97 -4.69
N SER A 211 -1.62 13.24 -5.50
CA SER A 211 -0.93 12.24 -6.31
C SER A 211 -0.25 11.18 -5.44
N ASN A 212 0.38 11.62 -4.35
CA ASN A 212 0.96 10.74 -3.32
C ASN A 212 -0.09 9.81 -2.71
N ALA A 213 -1.23 10.36 -2.29
CA ALA A 213 -2.33 9.58 -1.71
C ALA A 213 -2.81 8.48 -2.68
N TRP A 214 -2.93 8.81 -3.97
CA TRP A 214 -3.27 7.85 -5.00
C TRP A 214 -2.22 6.77 -5.19
N ARG A 215 -0.93 7.15 -5.21
CA ARG A 215 0.16 6.20 -5.30
C ARG A 215 0.08 5.25 -4.12
N GLU A 216 0.20 5.74 -2.88
CA GLU A 216 0.21 4.91 -1.67
C GLU A 216 -1.05 4.03 -1.54
N LEU A 217 -2.24 4.51 -1.94
CA LEU A 217 -3.44 3.66 -1.98
C LEU A 217 -3.32 2.50 -2.97
N ARG A 218 -2.86 2.75 -4.21
CA ARG A 218 -2.65 1.68 -5.22
C ARG A 218 -1.51 0.75 -4.86
N GLU A 219 -0.61 1.24 -4.03
CA GLU A 219 0.49 0.49 -3.47
C GLU A 219 -0.03 -0.48 -2.40
N GLU A 220 -0.63 0.05 -1.35
CA GLU A 220 -1.03 -0.68 -0.15
C GLU A 220 -2.29 -1.55 -0.37
N LEU A 221 -3.15 -1.14 -1.32
CA LEU A 221 -4.37 -1.83 -1.70
C LEU A 221 -4.33 -2.17 -3.20
N ASN A 222 -4.89 -3.30 -3.62
CA ASN A 222 -5.13 -3.59 -5.04
C ASN A 222 -6.35 -2.79 -5.55
N LEU A 223 -6.38 -1.50 -5.25
CA LEU A 223 -7.45 -0.57 -5.58
C LEU A 223 -7.33 -0.15 -7.04
N THR A 224 -8.43 -0.18 -7.77
CA THR A 224 -8.51 0.32 -9.14
C THR A 224 -9.41 1.55 -9.21
N ASP A 225 -9.20 2.40 -10.22
CA ASP A 225 -9.97 3.64 -10.37
C ASP A 225 -11.49 3.39 -10.47
N LYS A 226 -11.91 2.24 -11.01
CA LYS A 226 -13.32 1.83 -11.11
C LYS A 226 -13.99 1.60 -9.76
N GLN A 227 -13.20 1.33 -8.73
CA GLN A 227 -13.70 1.03 -7.38
C GLN A 227 -13.86 2.30 -6.55
N ILE A 228 -13.33 3.44 -7.03
CA ILE A 228 -13.42 4.72 -6.34
C ILE A 228 -14.58 5.53 -6.89
N VAL A 229 -15.31 6.17 -5.98
CA VAL A 229 -16.43 7.05 -6.29
C VAL A 229 -16.00 8.51 -6.20
N GLY A 230 -16.47 9.33 -7.14
CA GLY A 230 -16.22 10.76 -7.17
C GLY A 230 -14.80 11.10 -7.68
N ARG A 231 -14.24 12.20 -7.17
CA ARG A 231 -12.98 12.78 -7.68
C ARG A 231 -11.70 12.15 -7.11
N GLY A 232 -11.81 11.16 -6.21
CA GLY A 232 -10.67 10.55 -5.52
C GLY A 232 -10.48 11.00 -4.08
N PRO A 233 -9.26 10.82 -3.52
CA PRO A 233 -8.91 11.23 -2.16
C PRO A 233 -9.19 12.72 -1.93
N THR A 234 -9.97 13.02 -0.89
CA THR A 234 -10.36 14.37 -0.51
C THR A 234 -9.73 14.72 0.83
N VAL A 235 -9.05 15.86 0.91
CA VAL A 235 -8.48 16.35 2.18
C VAL A 235 -9.59 16.79 3.12
N VAL A 236 -9.57 16.28 4.35
CA VAL A 236 -10.52 16.65 5.41
C VAL A 236 -9.86 17.37 6.59
N GLY A 237 -8.53 17.37 6.64
CA GLY A 237 -7.77 18.11 7.64
C GLY A 237 -6.33 17.64 7.73
N ILE A 238 -5.71 17.93 8.88
CA ILE A 238 -4.36 17.48 9.21
C ILE A 238 -4.30 16.95 10.64
N ILE A 239 -3.51 15.92 10.86
CA ILE A 239 -3.28 15.31 12.17
C ILE A 239 -1.84 15.61 12.58
N ASN A 240 -1.68 16.12 13.79
CA ASN A 240 -0.39 16.22 14.46
C ASN A 240 -0.45 15.41 15.77
N ASP A 241 0.63 14.71 16.06
CA ASP A 241 0.83 13.94 17.28
C ASP A 241 2.30 14.05 17.67
N THR A 242 2.58 14.34 18.94
CA THR A 242 3.94 14.43 19.47
C THR A 242 4.25 13.35 20.50
N THR A 243 3.27 12.47 20.76
CA THR A 243 3.35 11.41 21.78
C THR A 243 4.16 10.20 21.34
N THR A 244 4.36 10.01 20.03
CA THR A 244 5.12 8.89 19.46
C THR A 244 6.39 9.36 18.75
N GLN A 245 7.41 8.49 18.61
CA GLN A 245 8.62 8.82 17.85
C GLN A 245 8.30 9.19 16.39
N GLU A 246 7.34 8.49 15.79
CA GLU A 246 6.89 8.75 14.43
C GLU A 246 6.10 10.06 14.35
N GLY A 247 5.16 10.27 15.28
CA GLY A 247 4.41 11.52 15.39
C GLY A 247 5.34 12.72 15.53
N GLN A 248 6.38 12.63 16.35
CA GLN A 248 7.33 13.72 16.50
C GLN A 248 7.99 14.12 15.17
N LYS A 249 8.19 13.20 14.22
CA LYS A 249 8.85 13.49 12.94
C LYS A 249 7.89 13.86 11.82
N HIS A 250 6.60 13.54 11.95
CA HIS A 250 5.65 13.63 10.84
C HIS A 250 4.42 14.47 11.17
N ILE A 251 3.80 15.01 10.13
CA ILE A 251 2.42 15.51 10.15
C ILE A 251 1.63 14.82 9.04
N ALA A 252 0.42 14.39 9.37
CA ALA A 252 -0.39 13.55 8.50
C ALA A 252 -1.52 14.34 7.87
N VAL A 253 -1.51 14.50 6.55
CA VAL A 253 -2.62 15.06 5.78
C VAL A 253 -3.74 14.02 5.78
N ALA A 254 -4.80 14.31 6.54
CA ALA A 254 -5.92 13.40 6.71
C ALA A 254 -6.85 13.52 5.50
N MET A 255 -7.07 12.40 4.83
CA MET A 255 -7.89 12.33 3.62
C MET A 255 -8.92 11.21 3.74
N VAL A 256 -10.01 11.33 2.97
CA VAL A 256 -11.00 10.26 2.80
C VAL A 256 -11.14 9.92 1.33
N VAL A 257 -11.36 8.65 1.03
CA VAL A 257 -11.74 8.20 -0.31
C VAL A 257 -12.92 7.23 -0.19
N TRP A 258 -13.87 7.33 -1.12
CA TRP A 258 -15.08 6.52 -1.10
C TRP A 258 -15.01 5.40 -2.12
N CYS A 259 -15.42 4.19 -1.72
CA CYS A 259 -15.52 3.03 -2.59
C CYS A 259 -16.97 2.61 -2.81
N ASN A 260 -17.23 1.89 -3.91
CA ASN A 260 -18.58 1.38 -4.13
C ASN A 260 -18.95 0.33 -3.06
N PRO A 261 -20.22 0.30 -2.60
CA PRO A 261 -20.70 -0.70 -1.64
C PRO A 261 -20.39 -2.16 -2.02
N ALA A 262 -20.45 -2.46 -3.33
CA ALA A 262 -20.23 -3.79 -3.89
C ALA A 262 -18.75 -4.21 -3.99
N ASP A 263 -17.80 -3.28 -3.79
CA ASP A 263 -16.39 -3.57 -4.01
C ASP A 263 -15.77 -4.42 -2.90
N ASP A 264 -14.99 -5.41 -3.33
CA ASP A 264 -14.10 -6.20 -2.49
C ASP A 264 -12.66 -5.66 -2.60
N ILE A 265 -12.25 -4.90 -1.59
CA ILE A 265 -10.92 -4.32 -1.53
C ILE A 265 -9.96 -5.34 -0.94
N THR A 266 -8.90 -5.64 -1.69
CA THR A 266 -7.87 -6.58 -1.24
C THR A 266 -6.54 -5.87 -1.03
N LYS A 267 -5.75 -6.34 -0.07
CA LYS A 267 -4.42 -5.79 0.21
C LYS A 267 -3.43 -5.98 -0.95
N GLY A 268 -2.65 -4.94 -1.23
CA GLY A 268 -1.48 -4.97 -2.12
C GLY A 268 -0.22 -5.45 -1.40
N GLU A 269 -0.15 -5.32 -0.08
CA GLU A 269 1.06 -5.58 0.70
C GLU A 269 0.95 -6.70 1.74
N LEU A 270 2.12 -7.23 2.12
CA LEU A 270 2.23 -8.26 3.17
C LEU A 270 2.16 -7.65 4.58
N GLU A 271 2.50 -6.37 4.71
CA GLU A 271 2.43 -5.61 5.95
C GLU A 271 0.99 -5.41 6.42
N ILE A 272 0.04 -5.37 5.50
CA ILE A 272 -1.38 -5.31 5.84
C ILE A 272 -1.87 -6.71 6.22
N LYS A 273 -2.36 -6.88 7.44
CA LYS A 273 -3.00 -8.11 7.92
C LYS A 273 -4.44 -7.82 8.31
N ASN A 274 -5.28 -8.87 8.30
CA ASN A 274 -6.66 -8.80 8.77
C ASN A 274 -7.44 -7.59 8.21
N LEU A 275 -7.35 -7.36 6.90
CA LEU A 275 -8.06 -6.26 6.23
C LEU A 275 -9.57 -6.55 6.28
N HIS A 276 -10.35 -5.64 6.88
CA HIS A 276 -11.80 -5.80 7.03
C HIS A 276 -12.50 -4.45 7.16
N TRP A 277 -13.80 -4.43 6.87
CA TRP A 277 -14.65 -3.26 7.08
C TRP A 277 -15.08 -3.16 8.54
N LYS A 278 -14.99 -1.95 9.11
CA LYS A 278 -15.36 -1.67 10.49
C LYS A 278 -16.36 -0.52 10.56
N SER A 279 -17.44 -0.70 11.31
CA SER A 279 -18.45 0.33 11.51
C SER A 279 -17.87 1.56 12.20
N ILE A 280 -18.21 2.74 11.71
CA ILE A 280 -17.89 4.04 12.32
C ILE A 280 -19.16 4.81 12.72
N ARG A 281 -20.29 4.12 12.93
CA ARG A 281 -21.50 4.74 13.50
C ARG A 281 -21.32 5.21 14.95
N ALA A 282 -20.37 4.60 15.65
CA ALA A 282 -19.92 4.98 16.97
C ALA A 282 -18.42 4.67 17.08
N LEU A 283 -17.76 5.20 18.11
CA LEU A 283 -16.38 4.84 18.38
C LEU A 283 -16.25 3.34 18.66
N PRO A 284 -15.23 2.66 18.10
CA PRO A 284 -15.03 1.24 18.39
C PRO A 284 -14.68 0.97 19.85
N ASN A 285 -15.16 -0.16 20.39
CA ASN A 285 -14.82 -0.58 21.75
C ASN A 285 -13.32 -0.95 21.90
N ASP A 286 -12.71 -1.40 20.81
CA ASP A 286 -11.29 -1.74 20.69
C ASP A 286 -10.43 -0.53 20.31
N LEU A 287 -10.90 0.71 20.51
CA LEU A 287 -10.17 1.94 20.14
C LEU A 287 -8.74 1.98 20.70
N LEU A 288 -8.49 1.37 21.86
CA LEU A 288 -7.17 1.35 22.49
C LEU A 288 -6.13 0.55 21.69
N GLU A 289 -6.56 -0.43 20.88
CA GLU A 289 -5.71 -1.27 20.04
C GLU A 289 -5.24 -0.58 18.75
N PHE A 290 -5.79 0.59 18.44
CA PHE A 290 -5.39 1.37 17.28
C PHE A 290 -4.10 2.16 17.52
N GLU A 291 -3.41 2.55 16.46
CA GLU A 291 -2.33 3.55 16.55
C GLU A 291 -2.86 4.97 16.81
N ALA A 292 -2.00 5.88 17.26
CA ALA A 292 -2.38 7.23 17.70
C ALA A 292 -3.17 8.01 16.64
N TRP A 293 -2.66 8.09 15.39
CA TRP A 293 -3.34 8.77 14.29
C TRP A 293 -4.69 8.15 13.95
N SER A 294 -4.79 6.82 13.98
CA SER A 294 -6.07 6.12 13.82
C SER A 294 -7.09 6.50 14.89
N LYS A 295 -6.68 6.61 16.17
CA LYS A 295 -7.59 7.04 17.24
C LYS A 295 -8.09 8.46 17.00
N THR A 296 -7.19 9.38 16.65
CA THR A 296 -7.55 10.76 16.35
C THR A 296 -8.50 10.85 15.15
N PHE A 297 -8.19 10.13 14.07
CA PHE A 297 -9.00 10.19 12.87
C PHE A 297 -10.36 9.49 13.05
N LEU A 298 -10.45 8.38 13.78
CA LEU A 298 -11.72 7.74 14.11
C LEU A 298 -12.65 8.68 14.88
N ARG A 299 -12.13 9.44 15.85
CA ARG A 299 -12.93 10.44 16.58
C ARG A 299 -13.49 11.49 15.64
N TYR A 300 -12.65 12.02 14.75
CA TYR A 300 -13.08 12.97 13.74
C TYR A 300 -14.16 12.39 12.82
N LEU A 301 -13.93 11.19 12.26
CA LEU A 301 -14.86 10.53 11.34
C LEU A 301 -16.21 10.24 11.97
N VAL A 302 -16.24 9.75 13.22
CA VAL A 302 -17.49 9.48 13.95
C VAL A 302 -18.25 10.79 14.22
N GLN A 303 -17.54 11.84 14.66
CA GLN A 303 -18.15 13.14 14.97
C GLN A 303 -18.73 13.83 13.73
N HIS A 304 -18.11 13.65 12.56
CA HIS A 304 -18.50 14.32 11.31
C HIS A 304 -19.17 13.38 10.30
N LEU A 305 -19.58 12.18 10.73
CA LEU A 305 -20.02 11.10 9.85
C LEU A 305 -21.14 11.53 8.90
N ASP A 306 -22.16 12.22 9.43
CA ASP A 306 -23.31 12.62 8.61
C ASP A 306 -22.94 13.69 7.58
N SER A 307 -22.09 14.64 7.94
CA SER A 307 -21.59 15.66 7.00
C SER A 307 -20.78 15.02 5.87
N ILE A 308 -19.83 14.15 6.23
CA ILE A 308 -18.97 13.44 5.28
C ILE A 308 -19.81 12.53 4.36
N PHE A 309 -20.79 11.81 4.91
CA PHE A 309 -21.66 10.93 4.14
C PHE A 309 -22.64 11.69 3.22
N ASN A 310 -23.15 12.84 3.65
CA ASN A 310 -24.04 13.66 2.82
C ASN A 310 -23.29 14.28 1.63
N ALA A 311 -22.06 14.75 1.84
CA ALA A 311 -21.19 15.23 0.76
C ALA A 311 -20.91 14.11 -0.27
N TYR A 312 -20.70 12.88 0.20
CA TYR A 312 -20.58 11.71 -0.66
C TYR A 312 -21.84 11.43 -1.49
N ARG A 313 -23.04 11.45 -0.88
CA ARG A 313 -24.27 11.22 -1.65
C ARG A 313 -24.52 12.27 -2.70
N GLN A 314 -24.28 13.55 -2.40
CA GLN A 314 -24.45 14.64 -3.37
C GLN A 314 -23.52 14.48 -4.58
N THR A 315 -22.25 14.14 -4.32
CA THR A 315 -21.29 13.88 -5.40
C THR A 315 -21.68 12.65 -6.21
N ASN A 316 -22.09 11.54 -5.60
CA ASN A 316 -22.42 10.31 -6.34
C ASN A 316 -23.69 10.45 -7.20
N ILE A 317 -24.71 11.20 -6.75
CA ILE A 317 -25.90 11.50 -7.58
C ILE A 317 -25.51 12.27 -8.85
N LEU A 318 -24.59 13.23 -8.74
CA LEU A 318 -24.11 14.02 -9.88
C LEU A 318 -23.30 13.21 -10.90
N PHE A 319 -22.74 12.05 -10.50
CA PHE A 319 -21.94 11.19 -11.37
C PHE A 319 -22.69 9.93 -11.84
N SER A 320 -23.90 9.65 -11.34
CA SER A 320 -24.75 8.55 -11.83
C SER A 320 -25.62 8.93 -13.04
N ASP A 321 -25.69 10.22 -13.38
CA ASP A 321 -26.49 10.77 -14.49
C ASP A 321 -25.65 11.07 -15.76
N GLN A 322 -24.44 10.53 -15.88
CA GLN A 322 -23.56 10.61 -17.06
C GLN A 322 -23.19 9.21 -17.58
#